data_AF-A0A497XSV1-F1
#
_entry.id   AF-A0A497XSV1-F1
#
_cell.length_a   1.000
_cell.length_b   1.000
_cell.length_c   1.000
_cell.angle_alpha   90.00
_cell.angle_beta   90.00
_cell.angle_gamma   90.00
#
_symmetry.space_group_name_H-M   'P 1'
#
loop_
_entity.id
_entity.type
_entity.pdbx_description
1 polymer ?
#
loop_
_entity_poly.entity_id
_entity_poly.type
_entity_poly.pdbx_seq_one_letter_code
_entity_poly.pdbx_strand_id
1 'polypeptide(L)'
;MAIKALLLDRDREVFPLLGDIFNVTGHKLLIATNDNMFKDLVNSTDIDIVLVNHTDVKAWLSSWKEEKIPLAFFLLDRDEEELKFRNVGFSELNYIKKPFNPLELLNKLNYLYRFKAVEDAQQLGLMNTLVKLANDKESKLVEVANTNLCVIAVENGKVLGMDCTVEELRTILSSEEVKVRVKDFDRIKLEQKFGSTHDFVKTLLERAKPVQAVVTAGERILKEISPVEEIDKGLYRVSKFSTVPVLLKNVYLRVYEGKERRAAFLINIGSLDEWSGVRNLVEDTLFNLEELDAVILLTGDLSSIYNSFTLSEQKFNIRFITDYFVKRELSECGSKSGRIRTFGDFPSYTVTIATGHRLRFVPVSFSPSVGGFCLYEEDTGYLFTPELFSSFFNEQSKDKPEDVRLYHRVFMPSGAVLSSLIARFNGLKVNKVLPRYGLYYENFEEVKERLTGIRTGIDFSPITSRDKALDILNEVVSFVLESEEKSVTNKFLEELGRFATVEAGVVTDIYIEPPFTLELLLNAIMLVPGIRPSTVVGVLSKLDKNEVFINPF
;
A
#
# COMPACT_ATOMS: atom_id res chain seq x y z
N MET A 1 22.35 19.05 28.08
CA MET A 1 22.68 18.83 26.66
C MET A 1 22.88 20.19 26.00
N ALA A 2 23.87 20.31 25.12
CA ALA A 2 24.11 21.53 24.36
C ALA A 2 23.23 21.55 23.11
N ILE A 3 22.45 22.63 22.91
CA ILE A 3 21.59 22.82 21.74
C ILE A 3 22.46 23.21 20.54
N LYS A 4 22.23 22.56 19.39
CA LYS A 4 22.77 22.98 18.09
C LYS A 4 21.72 23.74 17.31
N ALA A 5 21.91 25.05 17.20
CA ALA A 5 21.02 25.95 16.51
C ALA A 5 21.59 26.38 15.16
N LEU A 6 20.74 26.49 14.13
CA LEU A 6 21.08 27.07 12.83
C LEU A 6 20.27 28.35 12.61
N LEU A 7 20.95 29.47 12.46
CA LEU A 7 20.36 30.78 12.18
C LEU A 7 20.48 31.11 10.69
N LEU A 8 19.35 31.40 10.03
CA LEU A 8 19.32 32.03 8.72
C LEU A 8 19.25 33.55 8.90
N ASP A 9 20.38 34.23 8.68
CA ASP A 9 20.53 35.68 8.89
C ASP A 9 21.13 36.31 7.64
N ARG A 10 20.26 36.63 6.67
CA ARG A 10 20.68 37.20 5.38
C ARG A 10 21.23 38.62 5.54
N ASP A 11 20.66 39.37 6.48
CA ASP A 11 21.00 40.78 6.73
C ASP A 11 22.12 40.95 7.77
N ARG A 12 22.55 39.84 8.41
CA ARG A 12 23.63 39.79 9.42
C ARG A 12 23.35 40.64 10.67
N GLU A 13 22.08 40.84 10.99
CA GLU A 13 21.65 41.71 12.08
C GLU A 13 21.63 40.98 13.44
N VAL A 14 21.36 39.68 13.42
CA VAL A 14 21.03 38.90 14.62
C VAL A 14 22.25 38.12 15.12
N PHE A 15 23.08 37.62 14.21
CA PHE A 15 24.26 36.86 14.56
C PHE A 15 25.21 37.58 15.55
N PRO A 16 25.55 38.87 15.37
CA PRO A 16 26.42 39.58 16.31
C PRO A 16 25.89 39.61 17.75
N LEU A 17 24.57 39.54 17.93
CA LEU A 17 23.93 39.54 19.24
C LEU A 17 23.92 38.15 19.90
N LEU A 18 23.88 37.08 19.11
CA LEU A 18 23.73 35.71 19.60
C LEU A 18 25.03 34.92 19.68
N GLY A 19 26.03 35.25 18.86
CA GLY A 19 27.28 34.49 18.74
C GLY A 19 28.00 34.30 20.08
N ASP A 20 28.23 35.38 20.81
CA ASP A 20 28.91 35.35 22.10
C ASP A 20 28.09 34.62 23.17
N ILE A 21 26.77 34.79 23.13
CA ILE A 21 25.86 34.27 24.15
C ILE A 21 25.69 32.75 24.03
N PHE A 22 25.59 32.22 22.81
CA PHE A 22 25.58 30.77 22.59
C PHE A 22 26.92 30.13 23.01
N ASN A 23 28.04 30.78 22.70
CA ASN A 23 29.37 30.29 23.06
C ASN A 23 29.56 30.24 24.59
N VAL A 24 29.20 31.31 25.30
CA VAL A 24 29.31 31.38 26.78
C VAL A 24 28.39 30.38 27.48
N THR A 25 27.22 30.10 26.92
CA THR A 25 26.25 29.13 27.48
C THR A 25 26.52 27.67 27.09
N GLY A 26 27.58 27.41 26.30
CA GLY A 26 27.95 26.08 25.87
C GLY A 26 27.04 25.49 24.80
N HIS A 27 26.29 26.32 24.08
CA HIS A 27 25.47 25.95 22.93
C HIS A 27 26.22 26.22 21.62
N LYS A 28 25.83 25.55 20.53
CA LYS A 28 26.46 25.73 19.22
C LYS A 28 25.53 26.50 18.31
N LEU A 29 25.97 27.66 17.82
CA LEU A 29 25.27 28.44 16.81
C LEU A 29 25.99 28.32 15.47
N LEU A 30 25.28 27.83 14.45
CA LEU A 30 25.69 27.84 13.05
C LEU A 30 24.93 28.97 12.34
N ILE A 31 25.57 29.61 11.36
CA ILE A 31 24.97 30.72 10.62
C ILE A 31 25.03 30.45 9.14
N ALA A 32 23.88 30.67 8.50
CA ALA A 32 23.75 30.75 7.06
C ALA A 32 23.37 32.18 6.68
N THR A 33 24.14 32.80 5.78
CA THR A 33 23.84 34.14 5.26
C THR A 33 23.09 34.10 3.92
N ASN A 34 22.84 32.89 3.38
CA ASN A 34 22.06 32.66 2.18
C ASN A 34 21.50 31.22 2.18
N ASP A 35 20.57 30.96 1.25
CA ASP A 35 19.84 29.69 1.20
C ASP A 35 20.72 28.49 0.84
N ASN A 36 21.79 28.69 0.06
CA ASN A 36 22.70 27.60 -0.31
C ASN A 36 23.51 27.14 0.90
N MET A 37 24.10 28.08 1.65
CA MET A 37 24.79 27.78 2.91
C MET A 37 23.84 27.14 3.92
N PHE A 38 22.58 27.58 3.98
CA PHE A 38 21.58 26.99 4.84
C PHE A 38 21.35 25.52 4.50
N LYS A 39 21.13 25.20 3.22
CA LYS A 39 20.96 23.82 2.74
C LYS A 39 22.19 22.96 3.01
N ASP A 40 23.39 23.48 2.78
CA ASP A 40 24.64 22.76 3.02
C ASP A 40 24.82 22.43 4.51
N LEU A 41 24.53 23.38 5.40
CA LEU A 41 24.62 23.18 6.85
C LEU A 41 23.55 22.24 7.37
N VAL A 42 22.31 22.36 6.89
CA VAL A 42 21.25 21.39 7.17
C VAL A 42 21.69 20.00 6.75
N ASN A 43 22.21 19.81 5.54
CA ASN A 43 22.59 18.49 5.02
C ASN A 43 23.78 17.87 5.75
N SER A 44 24.79 18.67 6.10
CA SER A 44 26.05 18.21 6.68
C SER A 44 26.04 18.06 8.21
N THR A 45 25.09 18.69 8.91
CA THR A 45 25.08 18.72 10.38
C THR A 45 23.71 18.33 10.93
N ASP A 46 23.71 17.62 12.05
CA ASP A 46 22.49 17.38 12.82
C ASP A 46 22.11 18.63 13.63
N ILE A 47 20.99 19.26 13.24
CA ILE A 47 20.48 20.53 13.80
C ILE A 47 19.30 20.23 14.72
N ASP A 48 19.27 20.85 15.90
CA ASP A 48 18.17 20.70 16.85
C ASP A 48 17.08 21.76 16.63
N ILE A 49 17.50 23.01 16.37
CA ILE A 49 16.59 24.15 16.21
C ILE A 49 17.03 25.02 15.04
N VAL A 50 16.08 25.43 14.22
CA VAL A 50 16.27 26.40 13.13
C VAL A 50 15.66 27.74 13.55
N LEU A 51 16.48 28.78 13.57
CA LEU A 51 16.06 30.17 13.77
C LEU A 51 15.95 30.88 12.42
N VAL A 52 14.75 31.40 12.13
CA VAL A 52 14.43 32.08 10.87
C VAL A 52 13.61 33.34 11.14
N ASN A 53 13.65 34.33 10.25
CA ASN A 53 12.70 35.44 10.30
C ASN A 53 11.28 34.94 9.98
N HIS A 54 10.26 35.70 10.38
CA HIS A 54 8.86 35.37 10.13
C HIS A 54 8.50 35.18 8.64
N THR A 55 9.26 35.78 7.73
CA THR A 55 9.11 35.65 6.26
C THR A 55 9.68 34.35 5.71
N ASP A 56 10.55 33.67 6.47
CA ASP A 56 11.40 32.58 6.01
C ASP A 56 10.93 31.19 6.47
N VAL A 57 9.64 31.04 6.76
CA VAL A 57 9.05 29.76 7.20
C VAL A 57 9.34 28.61 6.22
N LYS A 58 9.45 28.91 4.91
CA LYS A 58 9.80 27.92 3.88
C LYS A 58 11.20 27.34 4.05
N ALA A 59 12.14 28.10 4.61
CA ALA A 59 13.49 27.61 4.90
C ALA A 59 13.43 26.50 5.97
N TRP A 60 12.60 26.66 7.00
CA TRP A 60 12.37 25.61 7.99
C TRP A 60 11.76 24.35 7.36
N LEU A 61 10.74 24.47 6.51
CA LEU A 61 10.18 23.30 5.81
C LEU A 61 11.26 22.58 4.96
N SER A 62 12.11 23.33 4.26
CA SER A 62 13.21 22.73 3.49
C SER A 62 14.30 22.06 4.34
N SER A 63 14.27 22.24 5.66
CA SER A 63 15.25 21.66 6.58
C SER A 63 14.87 20.28 7.12
N TRP A 64 13.65 19.81 6.82
CA TRP A 64 13.14 18.52 7.30
C TRP A 64 13.88 17.36 6.63
N LYS A 65 14.28 16.38 7.43
CA LYS A 65 14.87 15.11 6.97
C LYS A 65 14.06 13.93 7.52
N GLU A 66 14.16 12.78 6.86
CA GLU A 66 13.46 11.55 7.28
C GLU A 66 13.82 11.09 8.69
N GLU A 67 15.07 11.33 9.12
CA GLU A 67 15.57 10.90 10.44
C GLU A 67 15.29 11.89 11.56
N LYS A 68 15.18 13.19 11.23
CA LYS A 68 15.01 14.26 12.22
C LYS A 68 14.45 15.54 11.61
N ILE A 69 13.48 16.11 12.28
CA ILE A 69 12.88 17.41 11.99
C ILE A 69 13.37 18.41 13.05
N PRO A 70 14.13 19.46 12.67
CA PRO A 70 14.52 20.48 13.62
C PRO A 70 13.31 21.30 14.08
N LEU A 71 13.31 21.74 15.34
CA LEU A 71 12.26 22.65 15.84
C LEU A 71 12.39 24.02 15.19
N ALA A 72 11.26 24.69 14.94
CA ALA A 72 11.24 26.02 14.35
C ALA A 72 11.24 27.10 15.44
N PHE A 73 12.03 28.15 15.25
CA PHE A 73 11.97 29.37 16.05
C PHE A 73 11.94 30.60 15.13
N PHE A 74 10.98 31.49 15.34
CA PHE A 74 10.71 32.65 14.49
C PHE A 74 11.09 33.96 15.16
N LEU A 75 11.82 34.80 14.43
CA LEU A 75 12.09 36.18 14.83
C LEU A 75 11.05 37.08 14.17
N LEU A 76 10.29 37.80 15.00
CA LEU A 76 9.18 38.64 14.57
C LEU A 76 9.58 40.11 14.58
N ASP A 77 9.03 40.88 13.64
CA ASP A 77 9.24 42.32 13.56
C ASP A 77 8.02 43.10 14.11
N ARG A 78 6.82 42.49 14.10
CA ARG A 78 5.55 43.13 14.51
C ARG A 78 4.64 42.21 15.32
N ASP A 79 3.79 42.77 16.18
CA ASP A 79 2.85 42.01 17.03
C ASP A 79 1.82 41.22 16.23
N GLU A 80 1.39 41.76 15.08
CA GLU A 80 0.40 41.12 14.19
C GLU A 80 0.89 39.77 13.60
N GLU A 81 2.20 39.50 13.67
CA GLU A 81 2.80 38.25 13.18
C GLU A 81 2.61 37.09 14.17
N GLU A 82 2.50 37.37 15.47
CA GLU A 82 2.27 36.36 16.52
C GLU A 82 0.98 35.59 16.27
N LEU A 83 -0.08 36.33 15.92
CA LEU A 83 -1.40 35.76 15.62
C LEU A 83 -1.33 34.78 14.44
N LYS A 84 -0.46 35.02 13.45
CA LYS A 84 -0.31 34.13 12.28
C LYS A 84 0.27 32.79 12.67
N PHE A 85 1.31 32.77 13.52
CA PHE A 85 1.93 31.53 13.98
C PHE A 85 1.06 30.77 14.97
N ARG A 86 0.33 31.49 15.82
CA ARG A 86 -0.66 30.92 16.72
C ARG A 86 -1.79 30.21 15.95
N ASN A 87 -2.31 30.83 14.89
CA ASN A 87 -3.37 30.27 14.03
C ASN A 87 -2.98 28.98 13.29
N VAL A 88 -1.69 28.66 13.22
CA VAL A 88 -1.18 27.42 12.62
C VAL A 88 -0.64 26.43 13.65
N GLY A 89 -0.83 26.71 14.95
CA GLY A 89 -0.57 25.78 16.04
C GLY A 89 0.81 25.87 16.70
N PHE A 90 1.60 26.92 16.42
CA PHE A 90 2.81 27.21 17.22
C PHE A 90 2.43 27.87 18.55
N SER A 91 3.20 27.58 19.61
CA SER A 91 3.03 28.26 20.90
C SER A 91 3.93 29.49 21.01
N GLU A 92 3.73 30.29 22.05
CA GLU A 92 4.56 31.45 22.39
C GLU A 92 6.04 31.10 22.64
N LEU A 93 6.36 29.81 22.77
CA LEU A 93 7.73 29.33 22.85
C LEU A 93 8.46 29.39 21.51
N ASN A 94 7.76 29.43 20.38
CA ASN A 94 8.36 29.38 19.05
C ASN A 94 8.77 30.74 18.49
N TYR A 95 8.51 31.85 19.17
CA TYR A 95 8.82 33.16 18.61
C TYR A 95 9.24 34.20 19.63
N ILE A 96 9.95 35.22 19.13
CA ILE A 96 10.35 36.39 19.91
C ILE A 96 10.35 37.63 19.00
N LYS A 97 9.93 38.78 19.56
CA LYS A 97 9.83 40.04 18.85
C LYS A 97 11.13 40.84 18.93
N LYS A 98 11.59 41.41 17.82
CA LYS A 98 12.74 42.32 17.81
C LYS A 98 12.36 43.75 18.29
N PRO A 99 13.22 44.43 19.05
CA PRO A 99 14.43 43.91 19.71
C PRO A 99 14.08 43.03 20.92
N PHE A 100 14.86 41.98 21.16
CA PHE A 100 14.61 41.01 22.24
C PHE A 100 15.79 40.86 23.20
N ASN A 101 15.52 40.29 24.37
CA ASN A 101 16.54 39.84 25.30
C ASN A 101 17.10 38.47 24.89
N PRO A 102 18.41 38.31 24.60
CA PRO A 102 18.97 37.02 24.21
C PRO A 102 18.85 35.91 25.26
N LEU A 103 18.80 36.25 26.56
CA LEU A 103 18.59 35.27 27.62
C LEU A 103 17.15 34.72 27.60
N GLU A 104 16.19 35.55 27.21
CA GLU A 104 14.80 35.11 27.03
C GLU A 104 14.71 34.12 25.86
N LEU A 105 15.37 34.43 24.73
CA LEU A 105 15.47 33.51 23.60
C LEU A 105 16.05 32.16 24.04
N LEU A 106 17.19 32.16 24.72
CA LEU A 106 17.81 30.92 25.20
C LEU A 106 16.91 30.11 26.12
N ASN A 107 16.18 30.77 27.03
CA ASN A 107 15.22 30.09 27.91
C ASN A 107 14.12 29.42 27.09
N LYS A 108 13.52 30.11 26.12
CA LYS A 108 12.50 29.52 25.23
C LYS A 108 13.04 28.34 24.44
N LEU A 109 14.25 28.46 23.87
CA LEU A 109 14.91 27.36 23.14
C LEU A 109 15.17 26.14 24.03
N ASN A 110 15.59 26.37 25.27
CA ASN A 110 15.83 25.30 26.24
C ASN A 110 14.53 24.60 26.66
N TYR A 111 13.42 25.33 26.82
CA TYR A 111 12.10 24.73 27.04
C TYR A 111 11.65 23.88 25.85
N LEU A 112 11.71 24.44 24.63
CA LEU A 112 11.39 23.71 23.41
C LEU A 112 12.19 22.41 23.27
N TYR A 113 13.48 22.46 23.56
CA TYR A 113 14.35 21.29 23.46
C TYR A 113 13.99 20.22 24.51
N ARG A 114 13.80 20.60 25.78
CA ARG A 114 13.63 19.65 26.90
C ARG A 114 12.24 19.05 27.05
N PHE A 115 11.20 19.80 26.70
CA PHE A 115 9.82 19.35 26.87
C PHE A 115 9.54 18.07 26.09
N LYS A 116 8.69 17.20 26.62
CA LYS A 116 8.30 15.96 25.95
C LYS A 116 6.92 16.11 25.33
N ALA A 117 6.71 15.43 24.20
CA ALA A 117 5.46 15.54 23.45
C ALA A 117 4.22 15.21 24.30
N VAL A 118 4.27 14.13 25.11
CA VAL A 118 3.11 13.66 25.87
C VAL A 118 2.86 14.49 27.13
N GLU A 119 3.92 14.79 27.89
CA GLU A 119 3.83 15.45 29.21
C GLU A 119 3.56 16.96 29.07
N ASP A 120 4.14 17.61 28.04
CA ASP A 120 4.16 19.07 27.89
C ASP A 120 3.39 19.57 26.66
N ALA A 121 2.46 18.75 26.13
CA ALA A 121 1.73 19.02 24.89
C ALA A 121 1.05 20.40 24.86
N GLN A 122 0.49 20.82 25.99
CA GLN A 122 -0.18 22.11 26.13
C GLN A 122 0.78 23.29 25.95
N GLN A 123 1.97 23.21 26.55
CA GLN A 123 2.99 24.26 26.52
C GLN A 123 3.71 24.27 25.17
N LEU A 124 3.92 23.09 24.59
CA LEU A 124 4.49 22.92 23.26
C LEU A 124 3.56 23.43 22.15
N GLY A 125 2.25 23.39 22.35
CA GLY A 125 1.27 23.63 21.29
C GLY A 125 1.26 22.48 20.26
N LEU A 126 0.33 22.56 19.32
CA LEU A 126 0.10 21.50 18.34
C LEU A 126 1.37 21.21 17.52
N MET A 127 2.00 22.25 16.97
CA MET A 127 3.05 22.08 15.97
C MET A 127 4.30 21.42 16.55
N ASN A 128 4.78 21.85 17.72
CA ASN A 128 5.95 21.21 18.34
C ASN A 128 5.63 19.82 18.88
N THR A 129 4.39 19.58 19.34
CA THR A 129 3.96 18.25 19.76
C THR A 129 4.07 17.28 18.58
N LEU A 130 3.57 17.67 17.40
CA LEU A 130 3.69 16.85 16.18
C LEU A 130 5.14 16.62 15.76
N VAL A 131 5.98 17.65 15.79
CA VAL A 131 7.42 17.53 15.45
C VAL A 131 8.14 16.59 16.43
N LYS A 132 7.85 16.66 17.73
CA LYS A 132 8.46 15.76 18.71
C LYS A 132 7.98 14.32 18.55
N LEU A 133 6.67 14.10 18.39
CA LEU A 133 6.15 12.77 18.08
C LEU A 133 6.77 12.20 16.79
N ALA A 134 7.04 13.04 15.79
CA ALA A 134 7.71 12.66 14.56
C ALA A 134 9.16 12.21 14.78
N ASN A 135 9.93 12.97 15.57
CA ASN A 135 11.32 12.63 15.90
C ASN A 135 11.43 11.38 16.79
N ASP A 136 10.50 11.22 17.73
CA ASP A 136 10.47 10.11 18.67
C ASP A 136 9.80 8.85 18.07
N LYS A 137 9.24 8.98 16.85
CA LYS A 137 8.51 7.92 16.11
C LYS A 137 7.36 7.32 16.92
N GLU A 138 6.70 8.13 17.73
CA GLU A 138 5.60 7.68 18.58
C GLU A 138 4.26 7.61 17.84
N SER A 139 3.39 6.70 18.29
CA SER A 139 2.00 6.60 17.82
C SER A 139 1.07 7.11 18.91
N LYS A 140 0.35 8.21 18.64
CA LYS A 140 -0.49 8.91 19.60
C LYS A 140 -1.67 9.61 18.92
N LEU A 141 -2.71 9.91 19.70
CA LEU A 141 -3.76 10.85 19.29
C LEU A 141 -3.48 12.22 19.89
N VAL A 142 -3.49 13.26 19.08
CA VAL A 142 -3.33 14.65 19.51
C VAL A 142 -4.68 15.35 19.45
N GLU A 143 -5.26 15.59 20.62
CA GLU A 143 -6.51 16.32 20.76
C GLU A 143 -6.23 17.82 20.79
N VAL A 144 -6.87 18.57 19.91
CA VAL A 144 -6.87 20.02 19.85
C VAL A 144 -8.29 20.49 20.10
N ALA A 145 -8.52 21.14 21.23
CA ALA A 145 -9.86 21.46 21.69
C ALA A 145 -10.01 22.92 22.10
N ASN A 146 -11.16 23.51 21.77
CA ASN A 146 -11.72 24.69 22.42
C ASN A 146 -13.16 24.36 22.85
N THR A 147 -14.18 25.07 22.36
CA THR A 147 -15.58 24.66 22.39
C THR A 147 -15.87 23.45 21.48
N ASN A 148 -15.05 23.23 20.46
CA ASN A 148 -15.07 22.08 19.55
C ASN A 148 -13.81 21.23 19.76
N LEU A 149 -13.87 19.95 19.40
CA LEU A 149 -12.75 19.01 19.50
C LEU A 149 -12.33 18.57 18.09
N CYS A 150 -11.03 18.58 17.84
CA CYS A 150 -10.42 17.92 16.69
C CYS A 150 -9.30 17.01 17.16
N VAL A 151 -9.32 15.76 16.74
CA VAL A 151 -8.36 14.73 17.08
C VAL A 151 -7.52 14.40 15.85
N ILE A 152 -6.21 14.57 15.98
CA ILE A 152 -5.22 14.30 14.95
C ILE A 152 -4.56 12.95 15.28
N ALA A 153 -4.65 11.99 14.35
CA ALA A 153 -4.01 10.70 14.50
C ALA A 153 -2.57 10.75 14.00
N VAL A 154 -1.63 10.38 14.87
CA VAL A 154 -0.21 10.24 14.57
C VAL A 154 0.19 8.78 14.76
N GLU A 155 0.75 8.15 13.73
CA GLU A 155 1.21 6.77 13.77
C GLU A 155 2.67 6.70 13.33
N ASN A 156 3.52 6.12 14.17
CA ASN A 156 4.97 6.02 13.96
C ASN A 156 5.60 7.37 13.56
N GLY A 157 5.22 8.44 14.26
CA GLY A 157 5.66 9.81 14.00
C GLY A 157 5.06 10.50 12.77
N LYS A 158 4.16 9.85 12.03
CA LYS A 158 3.51 10.40 10.83
C LYS A 158 2.07 10.80 11.11
N VAL A 159 1.70 12.04 10.78
CA VAL A 159 0.29 12.47 10.81
C VAL A 159 -0.48 11.72 9.73
N LEU A 160 -1.41 10.86 10.14
CA LEU A 160 -2.28 10.10 9.23
C LEU A 160 -3.47 10.93 8.75
N GLY A 161 -4.01 11.76 9.64
CA GLY A 161 -5.26 12.47 9.41
C GLY A 161 -5.83 13.08 10.68
N MET A 162 -7.01 13.67 10.56
CA MET A 162 -7.80 14.19 11.66
C MET A 162 -9.29 13.90 11.45
N ASP A 163 -10.05 13.91 12.54
CA ASP A 163 -11.50 13.68 12.57
C ASP A 163 -12.35 14.93 12.29
N CYS A 164 -11.70 16.04 11.96
CA CYS A 164 -12.33 17.30 11.56
C CYS A 164 -11.77 17.81 10.23
N THR A 165 -12.36 18.87 9.67
CA THR A 165 -11.83 19.57 8.50
C THR A 165 -10.69 20.54 8.85
N VAL A 166 -9.84 20.89 7.88
CA VAL A 166 -8.79 21.92 8.06
C VAL A 166 -9.39 23.27 8.48
N GLU A 167 -10.55 23.63 7.96
CA GLU A 167 -11.25 24.86 8.28
C GLU A 167 -11.72 24.87 9.75
N GLU A 168 -12.23 23.75 10.24
CA GLU A 168 -12.59 23.59 11.65
C GLU A 168 -11.37 23.62 12.55
N LEU A 169 -10.30 22.91 12.20
CA LEU A 169 -9.04 22.97 12.95
C LEU A 169 -8.49 24.39 13.01
N ARG A 170 -8.50 25.14 11.90
CA ARG A 170 -8.09 26.55 11.89
C ARG A 170 -8.97 27.40 12.79
N THR A 171 -10.28 27.16 12.78
CA THR A 171 -11.22 27.86 13.66
C THR A 171 -10.92 27.58 15.14
N ILE A 172 -10.57 26.34 15.47
CA ILE A 172 -10.13 25.95 16.82
C ILE A 172 -8.84 26.70 17.18
N LEU A 173 -7.82 26.64 16.31
CA LEU A 173 -6.51 27.25 16.51
C LEU A 173 -6.54 28.78 16.60
N SER A 174 -7.53 29.42 15.96
CA SER A 174 -7.73 30.87 16.02
C SER A 174 -8.41 31.37 17.29
N SER A 175 -8.80 30.48 18.21
CA SER A 175 -9.40 30.89 19.47
C SER A 175 -8.37 31.29 20.54
N GLU A 176 -8.81 32.11 21.49
CA GLU A 176 -7.96 32.59 22.60
C GLU A 176 -7.59 31.49 23.61
N GLU A 177 -8.34 30.39 23.66
CA GLU A 177 -8.06 29.26 24.56
C GLU A 177 -8.07 27.93 23.81
N VAL A 178 -6.88 27.47 23.40
CA VAL A 178 -6.68 26.18 22.74
C VAL A 178 -6.04 25.21 23.72
N LYS A 179 -6.67 24.05 23.90
CA LYS A 179 -6.15 22.94 24.70
C LYS A 179 -5.55 21.88 23.78
N VAL A 180 -4.31 21.50 24.04
CA VAL A 180 -3.61 20.43 23.31
C VAL A 180 -3.30 19.30 24.28
N ARG A 181 -3.74 18.09 23.96
CA ARG A 181 -3.52 16.89 24.77
C ARG A 181 -3.07 15.73 23.91
N VAL A 182 -2.26 14.86 24.48
CA VAL A 182 -1.81 13.64 23.83
C VAL A 182 -2.41 12.44 24.56
N LYS A 183 -3.03 11.53 23.81
CA LYS A 183 -3.58 10.28 24.29
C LYS A 183 -2.90 9.10 23.61
N ASP A 184 -3.01 7.93 24.24
CA ASP A 184 -2.62 6.69 23.59
C ASP A 184 -3.41 6.46 22.31
N PHE A 185 -2.76 5.79 21.37
CA PHE A 185 -3.31 5.58 20.06
C PHE A 185 -4.53 4.68 20.12
N ASP A 186 -5.65 5.16 19.59
CA ASP A 186 -6.88 4.40 19.39
C ASP A 186 -7.43 4.68 17.98
N ARG A 187 -8.22 3.74 17.45
CA ARG A 187 -8.77 3.87 16.10
C ARG A 187 -9.86 4.93 16.07
N ILE A 188 -9.55 6.07 15.48
CA ILE A 188 -10.53 7.14 15.22
C ILE A 188 -10.96 7.18 13.75
N LYS A 189 -12.20 7.61 13.50
CA LYS A 189 -12.70 7.87 12.16
C LYS A 189 -12.12 9.20 11.67
N LEU A 190 -11.26 9.15 10.65
CA LEU A 190 -10.64 10.34 10.06
C LEU A 190 -11.57 10.94 9.00
N GLU A 191 -11.87 12.22 9.13
CA GLU A 191 -12.59 13.02 8.13
C GLU A 191 -11.62 13.52 7.05
N GLN A 192 -10.39 13.89 7.43
CA GLN A 192 -9.37 14.36 6.51
C GLN A 192 -8.04 13.63 6.73
N LYS A 193 -7.37 13.24 5.64
CA LYS A 193 -6.10 12.49 5.67
C LYS A 193 -4.96 13.25 5.03
N PHE A 194 -3.74 12.95 5.47
CA PHE A 194 -2.50 13.56 4.97
C PHE A 194 -1.49 12.46 4.59
N GLY A 195 -0.73 12.66 3.52
CA GLY A 195 0.29 11.71 3.06
C GLY A 195 1.53 11.71 3.95
N SER A 196 1.82 12.83 4.58
CA SER A 196 2.93 13.00 5.50
C SER A 196 2.66 14.11 6.52
N THR A 197 3.43 14.12 7.62
CA THR A 197 3.46 15.26 8.55
C THR A 197 3.84 16.55 7.83
N HIS A 198 4.71 16.48 6.82
CA HIS A 198 5.09 17.64 6.01
C HIS A 198 3.90 18.21 5.23
N ASP A 199 3.05 17.36 4.65
CA ASP A 199 1.85 17.79 3.90
C ASP A 199 0.81 18.43 4.81
N PHE A 200 0.62 17.89 6.02
CA PHE A 200 -0.24 18.49 7.04
C PHE A 200 0.24 19.90 7.40
N VAL A 201 1.52 20.02 7.77
CA VAL A 201 2.11 21.31 8.18
C VAL A 201 2.09 22.33 7.04
N LYS A 202 2.43 21.90 5.82
CA LYS A 202 2.36 22.75 4.63
C LYS A 202 0.93 23.25 4.37
N THR A 203 -0.08 22.39 4.54
CA THR A 203 -1.50 22.76 4.38
C THR A 203 -1.94 23.83 5.38
N LEU A 204 -1.47 23.75 6.64
CA LEU A 204 -1.74 24.77 7.65
C LEU A 204 -1.04 26.09 7.32
N LEU A 205 0.22 26.05 6.90
CA LEU A 205 1.05 27.23 6.64
C LEU A 205 0.67 28.00 5.37
N GLU A 206 0.45 27.30 4.25
CA GLU A 206 0.33 27.96 2.93
C GLU A 206 -1.11 28.31 2.53
N ARG A 207 -2.11 28.02 3.39
CA ARG A 207 -3.54 28.06 3.01
C ARG A 207 -3.85 27.35 1.69
N ALA A 208 -3.01 26.39 1.31
CA ALA A 208 -3.25 25.56 0.15
C ALA A 208 -4.54 24.78 0.39
N LYS A 209 -5.33 24.54 -0.67
CA LYS A 209 -6.31 23.45 -0.61
C LYS A 209 -5.52 22.22 -0.15
N PRO A 210 -6.04 21.42 0.81
CA PRO A 210 -5.39 20.18 1.13
C PRO A 210 -5.14 19.49 -0.21
N VAL A 211 -3.89 19.11 -0.46
CA VAL A 211 -3.64 18.14 -1.50
C VAL A 211 -4.47 16.97 -1.04
N GLN A 212 -5.66 16.80 -1.65
CA GLN A 212 -6.39 15.56 -1.56
C GLN A 212 -5.37 14.59 -2.12
N ALA A 213 -4.66 13.93 -1.20
CA ALA A 213 -3.93 12.76 -1.55
C ALA A 213 -4.98 11.93 -2.26
N VAL A 214 -4.75 11.71 -3.56
CA VAL A 214 -5.47 10.72 -4.33
C VAL A 214 -4.97 9.40 -3.74
N VAL A 215 -5.42 9.13 -2.51
CA VAL A 215 -5.28 7.84 -1.87
C VAL A 215 -6.37 7.03 -2.51
N THR A 216 -6.04 6.48 -3.67
CA THR A 216 -6.71 5.34 -4.25
C THR A 216 -6.97 4.39 -3.08
N ALA A 217 -8.24 4.07 -2.78
CA ALA A 217 -8.61 3.29 -1.61
C ALA A 217 -7.84 1.96 -1.47
N GLY A 218 -7.20 1.48 -2.54
CA GLY A 218 -6.21 0.40 -2.52
C GLY A 218 -5.01 0.58 -1.58
N GLU A 219 -4.55 1.81 -1.27
CA GLU A 219 -3.40 2.02 -0.35
C GLU A 219 -3.72 1.75 1.12
N ARG A 220 -5.00 1.82 1.52
CA ARG A 220 -5.42 1.55 2.91
C ARG A 220 -5.30 0.07 3.28
N ILE A 221 -5.37 -0.79 2.27
CA ILE A 221 -5.34 -2.25 2.35
C ILE A 221 -3.91 -2.77 2.26
N LEU A 222 -3.10 -2.11 1.42
CA LEU A 222 -1.68 -2.36 1.21
C LEU A 222 -0.83 -2.26 2.50
N LYS A 223 -1.30 -1.55 3.54
CA LYS A 223 -0.58 -1.41 4.82
C LYS A 223 -0.85 -2.51 5.84
N GLU A 224 -1.95 -3.25 5.76
CA GLU A 224 -2.26 -4.32 6.74
C GLU A 224 -1.61 -5.66 6.37
N ILE A 225 -1.33 -5.90 5.08
CA ILE A 225 -0.65 -7.11 4.61
C ILE A 225 0.84 -6.81 4.54
N SER A 226 1.66 -7.55 5.30
CA SER A 226 3.11 -7.45 5.14
C SER A 226 3.46 -7.82 3.70
N PRO A 227 4.12 -6.95 2.91
CA PRO A 227 4.42 -7.22 1.51
C PRO A 227 5.40 -8.39 1.36
N VAL A 228 6.12 -8.72 2.44
CA VAL A 228 7.03 -9.87 2.52
C VAL A 228 6.78 -10.60 3.85
N GLU A 229 6.63 -11.91 3.81
CA GLU A 229 6.35 -12.75 4.98
C GLU A 229 7.08 -14.10 4.85
N GLU A 230 7.70 -14.57 5.94
CA GLU A 230 8.10 -15.98 6.06
C GLU A 230 6.90 -16.79 6.58
N ILE A 231 6.33 -17.64 5.72
CA ILE A 231 5.14 -18.45 6.03
C ILE A 231 5.52 -19.70 6.83
N ASP A 232 6.66 -20.29 6.51
CA ASP A 232 7.21 -21.48 7.16
C ASP A 232 8.72 -21.52 6.91
N LYS A 233 9.45 -22.44 7.56
CA LYS A 233 10.91 -22.49 7.48
C LYS A 233 11.38 -22.60 6.01
N GLY A 234 12.05 -21.55 5.53
CA GLY A 234 12.55 -21.51 4.16
C GLY A 234 11.44 -21.40 3.11
N LEU A 235 10.27 -20.90 3.48
CA LEU A 235 9.16 -20.56 2.58
C LEU A 235 8.74 -19.12 2.83
N TYR A 236 9.00 -18.27 1.85
CA TYR A 236 8.70 -16.85 1.89
C TYR A 236 7.67 -16.49 0.83
N ARG A 237 6.85 -15.48 1.11
CA ARG A 237 5.85 -14.94 0.20
C ARG A 237 6.05 -13.44 0.05
N VAL A 238 5.99 -12.97 -1.20
CA VAL A 238 5.74 -11.57 -1.53
C VAL A 238 4.30 -11.46 -2.00
N SER A 239 3.55 -10.54 -1.39
CA SER A 239 2.17 -10.27 -1.77
C SER A 239 2.02 -8.81 -2.17
N LYS A 240 1.39 -8.56 -3.32
CA LYS A 240 1.05 -7.22 -3.78
C LYS A 240 -0.29 -7.25 -4.50
N PHE A 241 -1.05 -6.17 -4.39
CA PHE A 241 -2.23 -6.02 -5.23
C PHE A 241 -1.82 -5.82 -6.68
N SER A 242 -2.50 -6.52 -7.58
CA SER A 242 -2.40 -6.25 -9.01
C SER A 242 -3.02 -4.89 -9.36
N THR A 243 -3.02 -4.53 -10.64
CA THR A 243 -3.78 -3.36 -11.14
C THR A 243 -5.27 -3.44 -10.82
N VAL A 244 -5.80 -4.64 -10.64
CA VAL A 244 -7.15 -4.89 -10.13
C VAL A 244 -7.09 -4.99 -8.60
N PRO A 245 -7.79 -4.10 -7.86
CA PRO A 245 -7.63 -3.93 -6.41
C PRO A 245 -8.10 -5.12 -5.58
N VAL A 246 -8.82 -6.09 -6.17
CA VAL A 246 -9.28 -7.31 -5.48
C VAL A 246 -8.37 -8.52 -5.67
N LEU A 247 -7.35 -8.42 -6.52
CA LEU A 247 -6.42 -9.52 -6.80
C LEU A 247 -5.11 -9.27 -6.06
N LEU A 248 -5.01 -9.82 -4.84
CA LEU A 248 -3.76 -9.89 -4.10
C LEU A 248 -2.89 -10.98 -4.70
N LYS A 249 -1.91 -10.63 -5.53
CA LYS A 249 -1.03 -11.57 -6.23
C LYS A 249 0.12 -12.00 -5.33
N ASN A 250 0.48 -13.28 -5.43
CA ASN A 250 1.53 -13.90 -4.62
C ASN A 250 2.69 -14.43 -5.49
N VAL A 251 3.89 -14.18 -5.01
CA VAL A 251 5.15 -14.79 -5.47
C VAL A 251 5.77 -15.51 -4.28
N TYR A 252 6.26 -16.72 -4.48
CA TYR A 252 6.83 -17.51 -3.40
C TYR A 252 8.32 -17.78 -3.65
N LEU A 253 9.14 -17.65 -2.61
CA LEU A 253 10.51 -18.12 -2.60
C LEU A 253 10.60 -19.34 -1.68
N ARG A 254 10.95 -20.49 -2.26
CA ARG A 254 11.10 -21.74 -1.52
C ARG A 254 12.56 -22.18 -1.52
N VAL A 255 13.15 -22.21 -0.33
CA VAL A 255 14.52 -22.65 -0.06
C VAL A 255 14.49 -24.03 0.58
N TYR A 256 15.02 -25.01 -0.13
CA TYR A 256 15.18 -26.39 0.33
C TYR A 256 16.57 -26.58 0.93
N GLU A 257 16.63 -27.17 2.13
CA GLU A 257 17.88 -27.53 2.81
C GLU A 257 18.02 -29.05 2.89
N GLY A 258 19.04 -29.60 2.23
CA GLY A 258 19.49 -30.98 2.40
C GLY A 258 20.73 -31.05 3.29
N LYS A 259 21.29 -32.25 3.48
CA LYS A 259 22.46 -32.48 4.35
C LYS A 259 23.68 -31.60 4.01
N GLU A 260 23.95 -31.39 2.72
CA GLU A 260 25.10 -30.61 2.22
C GLU A 260 24.75 -29.76 0.98
N ARG A 261 23.47 -29.67 0.63
CA ARG A 261 23.02 -28.96 -0.57
C ARG A 261 21.85 -28.06 -0.22
N ARG A 262 21.83 -26.90 -0.85
CA ARG A 262 20.71 -25.97 -0.85
C ARG A 262 20.13 -25.95 -2.26
N ALA A 263 18.82 -25.78 -2.37
CA ALA A 263 18.19 -25.42 -3.63
C ALA A 263 17.18 -24.29 -3.40
N ALA A 264 17.18 -23.25 -4.22
CA ALA A 264 16.26 -22.13 -4.10
C ALA A 264 15.43 -21.95 -5.36
N PHE A 265 14.11 -22.03 -5.22
CA PHE A 265 13.16 -21.88 -6.31
C PHE A 265 12.26 -20.67 -6.08
N LEU A 266 12.17 -19.82 -7.10
CA LEU A 266 11.19 -18.75 -7.17
C LEU A 266 9.95 -19.27 -7.92
N ILE A 267 8.79 -19.27 -7.29
CA ILE A 267 7.53 -19.79 -7.82
C ILE A 267 6.64 -18.59 -8.17
N ASN A 268 6.32 -18.46 -9.45
CA ASN A 268 5.92 -17.23 -10.12
C ASN A 268 7.02 -16.14 -10.06
N ILE A 269 6.90 -15.06 -10.82
CA ILE A 269 7.92 -13.98 -10.86
C ILE A 269 7.34 -12.57 -10.67
N GLY A 270 6.03 -12.49 -10.46
CA GLY A 270 5.32 -11.23 -10.30
C GLY A 270 5.26 -10.39 -11.58
N SER A 271 4.64 -9.22 -11.48
CA SER A 271 4.56 -8.19 -12.52
C SER A 271 5.70 -7.18 -12.42
N LEU A 272 5.78 -6.26 -13.38
CA LEU A 272 6.82 -5.23 -13.45
C LEU A 272 6.91 -4.39 -12.17
N ASP A 273 5.77 -4.04 -11.60
CA ASP A 273 5.66 -3.22 -10.40
C ASP A 273 5.94 -4.02 -9.11
N GLU A 274 5.89 -5.34 -9.16
CA GLU A 274 6.22 -6.27 -8.06
C GLU A 274 7.70 -6.63 -8.03
N TRP A 275 8.38 -6.53 -9.18
CA TRP A 275 9.72 -7.04 -9.38
C TRP A 275 10.75 -6.50 -8.37
N SER A 276 10.64 -5.23 -7.95
CA SER A 276 11.53 -4.66 -6.93
C SER A 276 11.39 -5.35 -5.57
N GLY A 277 10.15 -5.62 -5.14
CA GLY A 277 9.89 -6.34 -3.89
C GLY A 277 10.33 -7.80 -3.96
N VAL A 278 10.06 -8.47 -5.09
CA VAL A 278 10.53 -9.85 -5.35
C VAL A 278 12.05 -9.93 -5.33
N ARG A 279 12.72 -8.99 -6.01
CA ARG A 279 14.17 -8.92 -6.05
C ARG A 279 14.77 -8.68 -4.66
N ASN A 280 14.24 -7.72 -3.91
CA ASN A 280 14.70 -7.45 -2.55
C ASN A 280 14.55 -8.68 -1.66
N LEU A 281 13.39 -9.38 -1.70
CA LEU A 281 13.23 -10.64 -0.94
C LEU A 281 14.32 -11.66 -1.29
N VAL A 282 14.59 -11.87 -2.58
CA VAL A 282 15.60 -12.84 -3.01
C VAL A 282 16.99 -12.40 -2.57
N GLU A 283 17.35 -11.13 -2.72
CA GLU A 283 18.65 -10.59 -2.31
C GLU A 283 18.81 -10.63 -0.78
N ASP A 284 17.77 -10.35 0.00
CA ASP A 284 17.81 -10.41 1.47
C ASP A 284 17.90 -11.86 1.99
N THR A 285 17.28 -12.82 1.28
CA THR A 285 17.21 -14.24 1.71
C THR A 285 18.39 -15.08 1.18
N LEU A 286 18.84 -14.79 -0.04
CA LEU A 286 19.88 -15.54 -0.75
C LEU A 286 21.17 -14.74 -0.96
N PHE A 287 21.28 -13.49 -0.50
CA PHE A 287 22.34 -12.51 -0.80
C PHE A 287 22.32 -11.95 -2.23
N ASN A 288 22.01 -12.77 -3.24
CA ASN A 288 21.91 -12.32 -4.64
C ASN A 288 21.02 -13.24 -5.49
N LEU A 289 20.68 -12.79 -6.70
CA LEU A 289 19.84 -13.52 -7.66
C LEU A 289 20.54 -14.75 -8.29
N GLU A 290 21.88 -14.84 -8.26
CA GLU A 290 22.64 -15.97 -8.85
C GLU A 290 22.46 -17.27 -8.08
N GLU A 291 22.10 -17.17 -6.80
CA GLU A 291 21.80 -18.29 -5.91
C GLU A 291 20.44 -18.95 -6.21
N LEU A 292 19.64 -18.42 -7.15
CA LEU A 292 18.43 -19.08 -7.63
C LEU A 292 18.77 -20.23 -8.58
N ASP A 293 18.32 -21.43 -8.25
CA ASP A 293 18.49 -22.61 -9.10
C ASP A 293 17.47 -22.66 -10.24
N ALA A 294 16.23 -22.24 -9.96
CA ALA A 294 15.14 -22.24 -10.92
C ALA A 294 14.04 -21.22 -10.61
N VAL A 295 13.37 -20.77 -11.68
CA VAL A 295 12.09 -20.07 -11.63
C VAL A 295 11.02 -21.01 -12.17
N ILE A 296 9.96 -21.21 -11.39
CA ILE A 296 8.83 -22.08 -11.73
C ILE A 296 7.64 -21.18 -12.06
N LEU A 297 7.25 -21.12 -13.33
CA LEU A 297 6.09 -20.35 -13.79
C LEU A 297 4.91 -21.30 -13.92
N LEU A 298 3.98 -21.24 -12.97
CA LEU A 298 2.83 -22.15 -12.91
C LEU A 298 1.81 -21.93 -14.03
N THR A 299 1.84 -20.75 -14.66
CA THR A 299 0.95 -20.25 -15.71
C THR A 299 1.59 -19.02 -16.37
N GLY A 300 1.03 -18.55 -17.50
CA GLY A 300 1.56 -17.45 -18.31
C GLY A 300 0.68 -16.21 -18.31
N ASP A 301 1.26 -15.07 -17.95
CA ASP A 301 0.71 -13.77 -18.29
C ASP A 301 1.83 -12.86 -18.81
N LEU A 302 1.47 -11.82 -19.56
CA LEU A 302 2.43 -10.91 -20.20
C LEU A 302 3.47 -10.35 -19.23
N SER A 303 3.08 -10.02 -18.01
CA SER A 303 3.99 -9.43 -17.01
C SER A 303 4.99 -10.47 -16.49
N SER A 304 4.54 -11.70 -16.23
CA SER A 304 5.41 -12.80 -15.80
C SER A 304 6.39 -13.21 -16.91
N ILE A 305 5.96 -13.19 -18.18
CA ILE A 305 6.82 -13.49 -19.34
C ILE A 305 7.91 -12.42 -19.47
N TYR A 306 7.55 -11.14 -19.37
CA TYR A 306 8.51 -10.04 -19.47
C TYR A 306 9.59 -10.07 -18.38
N ASN A 307 9.19 -10.27 -17.12
CA ASN A 307 10.14 -10.38 -16.01
C ASN A 307 11.05 -11.61 -16.18
N SER A 308 10.49 -12.73 -16.64
CA SER A 308 11.25 -13.96 -16.90
C SER A 308 12.26 -13.77 -18.03
N PHE A 309 11.87 -13.09 -19.11
CA PHE A 309 12.78 -12.72 -20.18
C PHE A 309 13.93 -11.83 -19.65
N THR A 310 13.58 -10.78 -18.91
CA THR A 310 14.56 -9.85 -18.30
C THR A 310 15.56 -10.59 -17.42
N LEU A 311 15.09 -11.52 -16.58
CA LEU A 311 15.96 -12.35 -15.74
C LEU A 311 16.79 -13.33 -16.57
N SER A 312 16.24 -13.87 -17.67
CA SER A 312 16.96 -14.80 -18.55
C SER A 312 18.13 -14.17 -19.32
N GLU A 313 18.02 -12.86 -19.59
CA GLU A 313 19.06 -12.04 -20.22
C GLU A 313 20.22 -11.72 -19.26
N GLN A 314 19.96 -11.78 -17.95
CA GLN A 314 21.03 -11.74 -16.97
C GLN A 314 21.87 -13.02 -17.13
N LYS A 315 23.20 -12.90 -17.10
CA LYS A 315 24.14 -14.01 -17.42
C LYS A 315 24.18 -15.12 -16.36
N PHE A 316 23.13 -15.24 -15.55
CA PHE A 316 22.95 -16.23 -14.52
C PHE A 316 22.66 -17.61 -15.11
N ASN A 317 22.90 -18.66 -14.33
CA ASN A 317 22.65 -20.05 -14.71
C ASN A 317 21.25 -20.54 -14.25
N ILE A 318 20.27 -19.63 -14.26
CA ILE A 318 18.90 -19.89 -13.81
C ILE A 318 18.16 -20.71 -14.86
N ARG A 319 17.41 -21.72 -14.42
CA ARG A 319 16.51 -22.53 -15.26
C ARG A 319 15.06 -22.09 -15.08
N PHE A 320 14.26 -22.23 -16.12
CA PHE A 320 12.83 -22.00 -16.07
C PHE A 320 12.09 -23.33 -16.18
N ILE A 321 11.11 -23.57 -15.31
CA ILE A 321 10.20 -24.72 -15.38
C ILE A 321 8.79 -24.17 -15.57
N THR A 322 8.11 -24.58 -16.64
CA THR A 322 6.78 -24.06 -16.95
C THR A 322 5.94 -25.04 -17.79
N ASP A 323 4.80 -24.62 -18.32
CA ASP A 323 4.04 -25.41 -19.30
C ASP A 323 4.49 -25.11 -20.75
N TYR A 324 3.93 -25.86 -21.69
CA TYR A 324 4.33 -25.74 -23.09
C TYR A 324 3.99 -24.38 -23.71
N PHE A 325 2.84 -23.78 -23.37
CA PHE A 325 2.41 -22.50 -23.93
C PHE A 325 3.35 -21.37 -23.49
N VAL A 326 3.66 -21.29 -22.20
CA VAL A 326 4.59 -20.28 -21.67
C VAL A 326 6.01 -20.49 -22.18
N LYS A 327 6.46 -21.74 -22.34
CA LYS A 327 7.75 -22.03 -22.98
C LYS A 327 7.82 -21.46 -24.40
N ARG A 328 6.73 -21.58 -25.17
CA ARG A 328 6.65 -21.04 -26.52
C ARG A 328 6.75 -19.52 -26.49
N GLU A 329 5.96 -18.85 -25.65
CA GLU A 329 5.98 -17.38 -25.51
C GLU A 329 7.35 -16.85 -25.08
N LEU A 330 7.98 -17.46 -24.08
CA LEU A 330 9.34 -17.09 -23.67
C LEU A 330 10.37 -17.25 -24.79
N SER A 331 10.25 -18.33 -25.57
CA SER A 331 11.14 -18.58 -26.70
C SER A 331 10.93 -17.56 -27.82
N GLU A 332 9.68 -17.17 -28.08
CA GLU A 332 9.33 -16.11 -29.04
C GLU A 332 9.82 -14.73 -28.59
N CYS A 333 9.84 -14.45 -27.28
CA CYS A 333 10.47 -13.26 -26.73
C CYS A 333 12.01 -13.26 -26.80
N GLY A 334 12.64 -14.36 -27.22
CA GLY A 334 14.09 -14.47 -27.39
C GLY A 334 14.82 -15.22 -26.26
N SER A 335 14.10 -15.75 -25.26
CA SER A 335 14.71 -16.53 -24.18
C SER A 335 15.34 -17.82 -24.72
N LYS A 336 16.55 -18.17 -24.25
CA LYS A 336 17.25 -19.37 -24.71
C LYS A 336 16.49 -20.65 -24.31
N SER A 337 15.89 -21.32 -25.29
CA SER A 337 15.05 -22.52 -25.08
C SER A 337 15.72 -23.64 -24.27
N GLY A 338 17.06 -23.77 -24.35
CA GLY A 338 17.81 -24.75 -23.56
C GLY A 338 17.77 -24.54 -22.04
N ARG A 339 17.40 -23.34 -21.58
CA ARG A 339 17.19 -23.02 -20.16
C ARG A 339 15.74 -23.26 -19.70
N ILE A 340 14.82 -23.55 -20.62
CA ILE A 340 13.38 -23.67 -20.36
C ILE A 340 12.94 -25.12 -20.50
N ARG A 341 12.55 -25.71 -19.37
CA ARG A 341 11.97 -27.05 -19.27
C ARG A 341 10.46 -26.95 -19.12
N THR A 342 9.76 -27.92 -19.71
CA THR A 342 8.33 -28.09 -19.41
C THR A 342 8.15 -29.06 -18.26
N PHE A 343 7.09 -28.93 -17.48
CA PHE A 343 6.76 -29.92 -16.44
C PHE A 343 6.55 -31.33 -17.04
N GLY A 344 6.19 -31.42 -18.32
CA GLY A 344 6.07 -32.67 -19.08
C GLY A 344 7.41 -33.32 -19.46
N ASP A 345 8.52 -32.59 -19.32
CA ASP A 345 9.86 -33.15 -19.53
C ASP A 345 10.27 -34.11 -18.38
N PHE A 346 9.54 -34.10 -17.27
CA PHE A 346 9.82 -34.93 -16.10
C PHE A 346 9.00 -36.24 -16.12
N PRO A 347 9.66 -37.41 -16.05
CA PRO A 347 8.97 -38.70 -16.03
C PRO A 347 7.94 -38.78 -14.89
N SER A 348 6.74 -39.23 -15.24
CA SER A 348 5.58 -39.32 -14.30
C SER A 348 5.22 -38.00 -13.63
N TYR A 349 5.63 -36.86 -14.20
CA TYR A 349 5.43 -35.53 -13.63
C TYR A 349 6.03 -35.38 -12.23
N THR A 350 7.13 -36.07 -11.94
CA THR A 350 7.80 -35.99 -10.64
C THR A 350 9.30 -35.76 -10.79
N VAL A 351 9.90 -35.06 -9.84
CA VAL A 351 11.34 -34.84 -9.76
C VAL A 351 11.80 -34.90 -8.31
N THR A 352 12.88 -35.64 -8.07
CA THR A 352 13.62 -35.56 -6.80
C THR A 352 14.78 -34.59 -7.01
N ILE A 353 14.79 -33.50 -6.25
CA ILE A 353 15.82 -32.48 -6.37
C ILE A 353 17.08 -32.86 -5.58
N ALA A 354 18.17 -32.14 -5.80
CA ALA A 354 19.48 -32.46 -5.23
C ALA A 354 19.52 -32.50 -3.69
N THR A 355 18.56 -31.86 -3.03
CA THR A 355 18.41 -31.85 -1.57
C THR A 355 17.66 -33.07 -1.03
N GLY A 356 17.13 -33.94 -1.90
CA GLY A 356 16.39 -35.15 -1.56
C GLY A 356 14.86 -34.97 -1.54
N HIS A 357 14.37 -33.73 -1.56
CA HIS A 357 12.94 -33.44 -1.58
C HIS A 357 12.29 -33.88 -2.91
N ARG A 358 11.02 -34.29 -2.84
CA ARG A 358 10.27 -34.78 -3.99
C ARG A 358 9.16 -33.82 -4.38
N LEU A 359 9.22 -33.37 -5.62
CA LEU A 359 8.25 -32.46 -6.22
C LEU A 359 7.42 -33.19 -7.27
N ARG A 360 6.12 -32.92 -7.27
CA ARG A 360 5.15 -33.45 -8.22
C ARG A 360 4.43 -32.30 -8.92
N PHE A 361 4.35 -32.37 -10.24
CA PHE A 361 3.60 -31.44 -11.05
C PHE A 361 2.20 -32.02 -11.32
N VAL A 362 1.16 -31.25 -11.03
CA VAL A 362 -0.24 -31.65 -11.26
C VAL A 362 -0.81 -30.76 -12.36
N PRO A 363 -1.05 -31.29 -13.58
CA PRO A 363 -1.55 -30.48 -14.68
C PRO A 363 -2.97 -29.98 -14.41
N VAL A 364 -3.20 -28.68 -14.62
CA VAL A 364 -4.50 -28.00 -14.39
C VAL A 364 -4.88 -27.08 -15.55
N SER A 365 -4.85 -27.60 -16.77
CA SER A 365 -5.29 -26.87 -17.96
C SER A 365 -6.75 -26.38 -17.84
N PHE A 366 -7.04 -25.23 -18.45
CA PHE A 366 -8.34 -24.56 -18.44
C PHE A 366 -8.76 -24.08 -17.05
N SER A 367 -7.80 -23.58 -16.27
CA SER A 367 -8.01 -23.17 -14.87
C SER A 367 -7.49 -21.76 -14.53
N PRO A 368 -8.04 -20.68 -15.10
CA PRO A 368 -8.82 -20.61 -16.34
C PRO A 368 -7.91 -20.60 -17.59
N SER A 369 -6.61 -20.40 -17.39
CA SER A 369 -5.60 -20.36 -18.45
C SER A 369 -5.54 -21.66 -19.23
N VAL A 370 -5.26 -21.55 -20.54
CA VAL A 370 -5.19 -22.70 -21.47
C VAL A 370 -4.14 -23.71 -20.99
N GLY A 371 -2.99 -23.23 -20.52
CA GLY A 371 -1.93 -24.00 -19.88
C GLY A 371 -1.81 -23.67 -18.39
N GLY A 372 -1.34 -24.65 -17.62
CA GLY A 372 -1.02 -24.45 -16.21
C GLY A 372 -0.80 -25.76 -15.45
N PHE A 373 -0.09 -25.68 -14.35
CA PHE A 373 0.14 -26.80 -13.44
C PHE A 373 0.28 -26.31 -12.00
N CYS A 374 -0.07 -27.17 -11.04
CA CYS A 374 0.28 -26.97 -9.64
C CYS A 374 1.60 -27.66 -9.33
N LEU A 375 2.36 -27.13 -8.37
CA LEU A 375 3.54 -27.76 -7.80
C LEU A 375 3.20 -28.29 -6.42
N TYR A 376 3.31 -29.60 -6.23
CA TYR A 376 3.08 -30.28 -4.96
C TYR A 376 4.39 -30.79 -4.38
N GLU A 377 4.74 -30.34 -3.17
CA GLU A 377 5.87 -30.84 -2.38
C GLU A 377 5.40 -32.05 -1.56
N GLU A 378 5.86 -33.26 -1.91
CA GLU A 378 5.35 -34.49 -1.29
C GLU A 378 5.74 -34.60 0.20
N ASP A 379 6.89 -34.03 0.58
CA ASP A 379 7.45 -34.11 1.93
C ASP A 379 6.70 -33.22 2.94
N THR A 380 6.35 -32.00 2.53
CA THR A 380 5.67 -31.01 3.39
C THR A 380 4.16 -30.97 3.18
N GLY A 381 3.66 -31.49 2.05
CA GLY A 381 2.26 -31.37 1.65
C GLY A 381 1.89 -29.95 1.19
N TYR A 382 2.85 -29.11 0.84
CA TYR A 382 2.57 -27.79 0.27
C TYR A 382 2.14 -27.90 -1.19
N LEU A 383 1.08 -27.18 -1.53
CA LEU A 383 0.53 -27.14 -2.87
C LEU A 383 0.53 -25.70 -3.39
N PHE A 384 1.47 -25.38 -4.27
CA PHE A 384 1.49 -24.10 -4.98
C PHE A 384 0.59 -24.20 -6.20
N THR A 385 -0.37 -23.29 -6.32
CA THR A 385 -1.35 -23.32 -7.41
C THR A 385 -1.30 -22.07 -8.27
N PRO A 386 -1.66 -22.19 -9.56
CA PRO A 386 -1.87 -21.03 -10.42
C PRO A 386 -3.20 -20.36 -9.99
N GLU A 387 -4.05 -19.98 -10.92
CA GLU A 387 -5.35 -19.37 -10.60
C GLU A 387 -6.32 -20.35 -9.91
N LEU A 388 -6.10 -21.67 -10.01
CA LEU A 388 -6.85 -22.66 -9.23
C LEU A 388 -6.70 -22.41 -7.73
N PHE A 389 -7.80 -22.45 -6.98
CA PHE A 389 -7.89 -22.13 -5.54
C PHE A 389 -7.57 -20.66 -5.19
N SER A 390 -7.47 -19.77 -6.18
CA SER A 390 -7.39 -18.34 -5.91
C SER A 390 -8.71 -17.77 -5.40
N SER A 391 -8.63 -16.63 -4.73
CA SER A 391 -9.76 -15.89 -4.17
C SER A 391 -9.69 -14.40 -4.48
N PHE A 392 -10.82 -13.70 -4.33
CA PHE A 392 -10.83 -12.24 -4.28
C PHE A 392 -10.52 -11.77 -2.87
N PHE A 393 -9.53 -10.91 -2.75
CA PHE A 393 -9.19 -10.29 -1.48
C PHE A 393 -10.33 -9.35 -1.02
N ASN A 394 -10.65 -9.40 0.27
CA ASN A 394 -11.58 -8.49 0.91
C ASN A 394 -10.95 -7.96 2.19
N GLU A 395 -10.97 -6.64 2.40
CA GLU A 395 -10.42 -5.96 3.59
C GLU A 395 -11.01 -6.47 4.92
N GLN A 396 -12.22 -7.04 4.87
CA GLN A 396 -12.88 -7.63 6.05
C GLN A 396 -12.29 -9.00 6.42
N SER A 397 -11.55 -9.63 5.50
CA SER A 397 -10.87 -10.92 5.66
C SER A 397 -9.48 -10.71 6.27
N LYS A 398 -9.44 -10.17 7.49
CA LYS A 398 -8.21 -9.95 8.28
C LYS A 398 -7.59 -11.30 8.71
N ASP A 399 -6.92 -12.01 7.81
CA ASP A 399 -6.25 -13.30 8.03
C ASP A 399 -7.13 -14.55 7.93
N LYS A 400 -8.37 -14.42 7.45
CA LYS A 400 -9.23 -15.56 7.14
C LYS A 400 -9.23 -15.80 5.63
N PRO A 401 -9.09 -17.06 5.18
CA PRO A 401 -9.12 -17.34 3.75
C PRO A 401 -10.46 -16.90 3.15
N GLU A 402 -10.38 -16.15 2.05
CA GLU A 402 -11.54 -15.55 1.42
C GLU A 402 -12.40 -16.60 0.69
N ASP A 403 -13.56 -16.18 0.19
CA ASP A 403 -14.44 -17.10 -0.54
C ASP A 403 -13.87 -17.42 -1.92
N VAL A 404 -13.27 -18.62 -2.03
CA VAL A 404 -12.81 -19.20 -3.30
C VAL A 404 -13.93 -19.36 -4.32
N ARG A 405 -15.17 -19.58 -3.89
CA ARG A 405 -16.30 -19.86 -4.80
C ARG A 405 -16.54 -18.70 -5.76
N LEU A 406 -16.51 -17.48 -5.25
CA LEU A 406 -16.80 -16.29 -6.04
C LEU A 406 -15.76 -16.09 -7.15
N TYR A 407 -14.48 -16.27 -6.84
CA TYR A 407 -13.40 -16.20 -7.83
C TYR A 407 -13.60 -17.23 -8.95
N HIS A 408 -13.86 -18.48 -8.57
CA HIS A 408 -14.00 -19.57 -9.54
C HIS A 408 -15.25 -19.40 -10.38
N ARG A 409 -16.33 -18.83 -9.84
CA ARG A 409 -17.52 -18.54 -10.63
C ARG A 409 -17.27 -17.54 -11.74
N VAL A 410 -16.42 -16.54 -11.49
CA VAL A 410 -16.09 -15.47 -12.44
C VAL A 410 -15.13 -15.96 -13.52
N PHE A 411 -14.12 -16.76 -13.15
CA PHE A 411 -13.04 -17.10 -14.07
C PHE A 411 -13.12 -18.50 -14.66
N MET A 412 -13.70 -19.49 -13.96
CA MET A 412 -13.66 -20.87 -14.46
C MET A 412 -14.62 -21.08 -15.62
N PRO A 413 -14.19 -21.78 -16.69
CA PRO A 413 -14.97 -21.91 -17.91
C PRO A 413 -16.24 -22.75 -17.74
N SER A 414 -16.23 -23.77 -16.88
CA SER A 414 -17.42 -24.56 -16.51
C SER A 414 -17.22 -25.33 -15.21
N GLY A 415 -18.32 -25.63 -14.51
CA GLY A 415 -18.33 -26.44 -13.29
C GLY A 415 -17.87 -27.87 -13.54
N ALA A 416 -18.09 -28.40 -14.75
CA ALA A 416 -17.59 -29.72 -15.15
C ALA A 416 -16.04 -29.74 -15.25
N VAL A 417 -15.43 -28.69 -15.81
CA VAL A 417 -13.97 -28.54 -15.83
C VAL A 417 -13.43 -28.44 -14.41
N LEU A 418 -14.02 -27.56 -13.59
CA LEU A 418 -13.60 -27.38 -12.20
C LEU A 418 -13.68 -28.68 -11.39
N SER A 419 -14.78 -29.43 -11.50
CA SER A 419 -14.96 -30.72 -10.81
C SER A 419 -13.90 -31.74 -11.24
N SER A 420 -13.60 -31.81 -12.55
CA SER A 420 -12.55 -32.67 -13.09
C SER A 420 -11.16 -32.30 -12.56
N LEU A 421 -10.87 -31.01 -12.41
CA LEU A 421 -9.61 -30.52 -11.86
C LEU A 421 -9.47 -30.85 -10.37
N ILE A 422 -10.51 -30.60 -9.57
CA ILE A 422 -10.52 -30.92 -8.13
C ILE A 422 -10.27 -32.41 -7.89
N ALA A 423 -10.87 -33.28 -8.72
CA ALA A 423 -10.68 -34.72 -8.61
C ALA A 423 -9.22 -35.18 -8.79
N ARG A 424 -8.35 -34.38 -9.45
CA ARG A 424 -6.91 -34.69 -9.62
C ARG A 424 -6.13 -34.65 -8.31
N PHE A 425 -6.66 -33.99 -7.30
CA PHE A 425 -6.04 -33.88 -5.99
C PHE A 425 -6.53 -34.96 -5.01
N ASN A 426 -7.40 -35.87 -5.45
CA ASN A 426 -7.86 -36.99 -4.63
C ASN A 426 -6.67 -37.90 -4.26
N GLY A 427 -6.51 -38.16 -2.96
CA GLY A 427 -5.42 -38.97 -2.43
C GLY A 427 -4.10 -38.21 -2.19
N LEU A 428 -4.03 -36.91 -2.53
CA LEU A 428 -2.92 -36.07 -2.08
C LEU A 428 -3.16 -35.61 -0.64
N LYS A 429 -2.13 -35.65 0.19
CA LYS A 429 -2.17 -35.14 1.56
C LYS A 429 -1.67 -33.69 1.56
N VAL A 430 -2.55 -32.78 1.17
CA VAL A 430 -2.24 -31.35 1.12
C VAL A 430 -2.41 -30.75 2.52
N ASN A 431 -1.32 -30.22 3.07
CA ASN A 431 -1.32 -29.53 4.35
C ASN A 431 -1.54 -28.02 4.18
N LYS A 432 -1.03 -27.43 3.10
CA LYS A 432 -1.17 -25.98 2.83
C LYS A 432 -1.35 -25.72 1.35
N VAL A 433 -2.32 -24.87 1.00
CA VAL A 433 -2.54 -24.39 -0.37
C VAL A 433 -2.01 -22.97 -0.47
N LEU A 434 -1.12 -22.74 -1.43
CA LEU A 434 -0.40 -21.50 -1.67
C LEU A 434 -0.83 -20.95 -3.05
N PRO A 435 -1.93 -20.18 -3.10
CA PRO A 435 -2.53 -19.76 -4.37
C PRO A 435 -1.78 -18.61 -5.02
N ARG A 436 -2.02 -18.43 -6.33
CA ARG A 436 -1.54 -17.27 -7.09
C ARG A 436 -2.18 -15.96 -6.64
N TYR A 437 -3.48 -15.97 -6.33
CA TYR A 437 -4.17 -14.80 -5.78
C TYR A 437 -4.89 -15.12 -4.46
N GLY A 438 -4.89 -14.16 -3.52
CA GLY A 438 -5.55 -14.26 -2.22
C GLY A 438 -4.65 -14.77 -1.09
N LEU A 439 -5.23 -15.12 0.05
CA LEU A 439 -4.49 -15.70 1.18
C LEU A 439 -4.31 -17.22 1.04
N TYR A 440 -3.32 -17.78 1.73
CA TYR A 440 -3.09 -19.22 1.77
C TYR A 440 -4.12 -19.94 2.65
N TYR A 441 -4.29 -21.25 2.43
CA TYR A 441 -5.25 -22.10 3.15
C TYR A 441 -4.52 -23.22 3.88
N GLU A 442 -4.84 -23.43 5.16
CA GLU A 442 -4.34 -24.56 5.96
C GLU A 442 -5.26 -25.79 5.89
N ASN A 443 -6.51 -25.63 5.42
CA ASN A 443 -7.49 -26.70 5.32
C ASN A 443 -7.92 -26.93 3.86
N PHE A 444 -7.22 -27.84 3.18
CA PHE A 444 -7.50 -28.13 1.77
C PHE A 444 -8.89 -28.75 1.53
N GLU A 445 -9.38 -29.57 2.46
CA GLU A 445 -10.68 -30.23 2.30
C GLU A 445 -11.83 -29.22 2.31
N GLU A 446 -11.76 -28.21 3.17
CA GLU A 446 -12.74 -27.11 3.20
C GLU A 446 -12.76 -26.32 1.88
N VAL A 447 -11.58 -26.06 1.30
CA VAL A 447 -11.48 -25.39 0.00
C VAL A 447 -12.12 -26.22 -1.11
N LYS A 448 -11.86 -27.53 -1.14
CA LYS A 448 -12.49 -28.44 -2.12
C LYS A 448 -14.00 -28.50 -1.94
N GLU A 449 -14.49 -28.58 -0.71
CA GLU A 449 -15.92 -28.62 -0.41
C GLU A 449 -16.64 -27.38 -0.95
N ARG A 450 -16.08 -26.18 -0.72
CA ARG A 450 -16.63 -24.91 -1.23
C ARG A 450 -16.71 -24.83 -2.76
N LEU A 451 -15.84 -25.54 -3.47
CA LEU A 451 -15.80 -25.57 -4.94
C LEU A 451 -16.54 -26.77 -5.54
N THR A 452 -17.01 -27.71 -4.72
CA THR A 452 -17.70 -28.90 -5.21
C THR A 452 -19.10 -28.55 -5.69
N GLY A 453 -19.42 -28.91 -6.93
CA GLY A 453 -20.76 -28.77 -7.49
C GLY A 453 -21.18 -27.34 -7.84
N ILE A 454 -20.25 -26.37 -7.83
CA ILE A 454 -20.57 -25.01 -8.22
C ILE A 454 -20.72 -24.90 -9.75
N ARG A 455 -21.72 -24.14 -10.20
CA ARG A 455 -21.85 -23.74 -11.60
C ARG A 455 -20.90 -22.58 -11.88
N THR A 456 -20.20 -22.62 -13.00
CA THR A 456 -19.28 -21.55 -13.43
C THR A 456 -19.37 -21.34 -14.93
N GLY A 457 -18.90 -20.18 -15.40
CA GLY A 457 -18.77 -19.90 -16.82
C GLY A 457 -19.99 -20.34 -17.64
N ILE A 458 -19.77 -21.13 -18.69
CA ILE A 458 -20.81 -21.52 -19.67
C ILE A 458 -21.98 -22.32 -19.08
N ASP A 459 -21.91 -22.72 -17.81
CA ASP A 459 -23.05 -23.31 -17.12
C ASP A 459 -24.20 -22.30 -16.95
N PHE A 460 -23.91 -21.00 -16.97
CA PHE A 460 -24.91 -19.93 -16.88
C PHE A 460 -25.41 -19.48 -18.26
N SER A 461 -26.67 -19.08 -18.33
CA SER A 461 -27.22 -18.48 -19.55
C SER A 461 -26.81 -17.00 -19.65
N PRO A 462 -26.45 -16.52 -20.85
CA PRO A 462 -26.15 -15.11 -21.05
C PRO A 462 -27.40 -14.27 -20.81
N ILE A 463 -27.21 -13.00 -20.42
CA ILE A 463 -28.31 -12.04 -20.39
C ILE A 463 -28.69 -11.73 -21.83
N THR A 464 -29.94 -11.99 -22.20
CA THR A 464 -30.48 -11.69 -23.53
C THR A 464 -31.51 -10.57 -23.52
N SER A 465 -32.06 -10.21 -22.35
CA SER A 465 -33.07 -9.16 -22.21
C SER A 465 -32.43 -7.83 -21.82
N ARG A 466 -32.80 -6.74 -22.52
CA ARG A 466 -32.40 -5.37 -22.19
C ARG A 466 -32.93 -4.95 -20.82
N ASP A 467 -34.18 -5.28 -20.50
CA ASP A 467 -34.80 -4.94 -19.21
C ASP A 467 -34.04 -5.60 -18.06
N LYS A 468 -33.70 -6.89 -18.20
CA LYS A 468 -32.92 -7.60 -17.19
C LYS A 468 -31.51 -7.01 -17.03
N ALA A 469 -30.89 -6.58 -18.12
CA ALA A 469 -29.59 -5.90 -18.07
C ALA A 469 -29.68 -4.57 -17.32
N LEU A 470 -30.72 -3.77 -17.59
CA LEU A 470 -30.98 -2.50 -16.90
C LEU A 470 -31.26 -2.70 -15.41
N ASP A 471 -32.05 -3.71 -15.03
CA ASP A 471 -32.33 -4.03 -13.63
C ASP A 471 -31.05 -4.35 -12.86
N ILE A 472 -30.18 -5.18 -13.44
CA ILE A 472 -28.89 -5.56 -12.85
C ILE A 472 -27.97 -4.35 -12.73
N LEU A 473 -27.86 -3.53 -13.79
CA LEU A 473 -27.05 -2.32 -13.77
C LEU A 473 -27.53 -1.35 -12.69
N ASN A 474 -28.84 -1.13 -12.57
CA ASN A 474 -29.41 -0.25 -11.56
C ASN A 474 -29.18 -0.77 -10.14
N GLU A 475 -29.27 -2.09 -9.91
CA GLU A 475 -28.93 -2.69 -8.62
C GLU A 475 -27.47 -2.44 -8.25
N VAL A 476 -26.56 -2.60 -9.22
CA VAL A 476 -25.13 -2.40 -9.01
C VAL A 476 -24.79 -0.94 -8.81
N VAL A 477 -25.33 -0.04 -9.64
CA VAL A 477 -25.12 1.40 -9.51
C VAL A 477 -25.61 1.90 -8.15
N SER A 478 -26.79 1.48 -7.72
CA SER A 478 -27.33 1.83 -6.39
C SER A 478 -26.40 1.36 -5.29
N PHE A 479 -25.92 0.11 -5.38
CA PHE A 479 -24.98 -0.43 -4.38
C PHE A 479 -23.65 0.33 -4.35
N VAL A 480 -23.09 0.71 -5.50
CA VAL A 480 -21.85 1.50 -5.55
C VAL A 480 -22.07 2.90 -4.99
N LEU A 481 -23.18 3.56 -5.33
CA LEU A 481 -23.56 4.88 -4.79
C LEU A 481 -23.70 4.87 -3.25
N GLU A 482 -24.24 3.80 -2.69
CA GLU A 482 -24.38 3.63 -1.24
C GLU A 482 -23.06 3.26 -0.56
N SER A 483 -22.18 2.55 -1.27
CA SER A 483 -20.96 1.98 -0.71
C SER A 483 -19.74 2.87 -0.85
N GLU A 484 -19.68 3.76 -1.84
CA GLU A 484 -18.46 4.51 -2.16
C GLU A 484 -18.60 6.02 -1.95
N GLU A 485 -17.47 6.69 -1.75
CA GLU A 485 -17.43 8.14 -1.69
C GLU A 485 -17.83 8.76 -3.05
N LYS A 486 -18.38 9.98 -3.00
CA LYS A 486 -18.88 10.68 -4.20
C LYS A 486 -17.84 10.84 -5.31
N SER A 487 -16.57 11.04 -4.93
CA SER A 487 -15.45 11.18 -5.88
C SER A 487 -15.19 9.91 -6.68
N VAL A 488 -15.24 8.74 -6.02
CA VAL A 488 -15.08 7.41 -6.63
C VAL A 488 -16.30 7.07 -7.46
N THR A 489 -17.49 7.32 -6.91
CA THR A 489 -18.73 7.03 -7.62
C THR A 489 -18.86 7.84 -8.92
N ASN A 490 -18.47 9.11 -8.92
CA ASN A 490 -18.48 9.92 -10.15
C ASN A 490 -17.60 9.29 -11.25
N LYS A 491 -16.42 8.78 -10.92
CA LYS A 491 -15.54 8.10 -11.89
C LYS A 491 -16.14 6.80 -12.39
N PHE A 492 -16.77 6.03 -11.50
CA PHE A 492 -17.49 4.81 -11.88
C PHE A 492 -18.64 5.12 -12.85
N LEU A 493 -19.44 6.15 -12.57
CA LEU A 493 -20.51 6.59 -13.46
C LEU A 493 -20.00 7.13 -14.80
N GLU A 494 -18.84 7.78 -14.83
CA GLU A 494 -18.19 8.24 -16.06
C GLU A 494 -17.75 7.05 -16.94
N GLU A 495 -17.15 6.01 -16.36
CA GLU A 495 -16.78 4.79 -17.08
C GLU A 495 -18.01 4.02 -17.57
N LEU A 496 -19.05 3.91 -16.74
CA LEU A 496 -20.34 3.33 -17.12
C LEU A 496 -21.02 4.11 -18.26
N GLY A 497 -20.86 5.45 -18.24
CA GLY A 497 -21.37 6.37 -19.25
C GLY A 497 -20.85 6.11 -20.67
N ARG A 498 -19.78 5.32 -20.83
CA ARG A 498 -19.24 4.93 -22.14
C ARG A 498 -20.16 3.96 -22.90
N PHE A 499 -21.02 3.24 -22.19
CA PHE A 499 -21.88 2.20 -22.78
C PHE A 499 -23.32 2.21 -22.25
N ALA A 500 -23.65 3.10 -21.33
CA ALA A 500 -24.99 3.28 -20.80
C ALA A 500 -25.33 4.75 -20.53
N THR A 501 -26.61 5.11 -20.59
CA THR A 501 -27.12 6.42 -20.17
C THR A 501 -27.38 6.39 -18.68
N VAL A 502 -26.76 7.31 -17.92
CA VAL A 502 -26.98 7.45 -16.49
C VAL A 502 -27.52 8.83 -16.16
N GLU A 503 -28.73 8.89 -15.63
CA GLU A 503 -29.40 10.12 -15.21
C GLU A 503 -29.67 10.07 -13.71
N ALA A 504 -29.17 11.06 -12.97
CA ALA A 504 -29.36 11.16 -11.51
C ALA A 504 -29.01 9.87 -10.72
N GLY A 505 -28.04 9.08 -11.20
CA GLY A 505 -27.64 7.81 -10.58
C GLY A 505 -28.50 6.60 -10.97
N VAL A 506 -29.35 6.73 -11.99
CA VAL A 506 -30.17 5.65 -12.54
C VAL A 506 -29.76 5.40 -13.98
N VAL A 507 -29.54 4.14 -14.34
CA VAL A 507 -29.29 3.70 -15.70
C VAL A 507 -30.62 3.65 -16.45
N THR A 508 -30.79 4.56 -17.40
CA THR A 508 -32.04 4.68 -18.19
C THR A 508 -31.96 3.93 -19.52
N ASP A 509 -30.75 3.74 -20.05
CA ASP A 509 -30.57 3.00 -21.29
C ASP A 509 -29.17 2.37 -21.44
N ILE A 510 -29.03 1.37 -22.31
CA ILE A 510 -27.76 0.74 -22.69
C ILE A 510 -27.53 0.78 -24.20
N TYR A 511 -26.31 1.11 -24.62
CA TYR A 511 -25.93 1.23 -26.04
C TYR A 511 -25.31 -0.05 -26.60
N ILE A 512 -25.22 -1.09 -25.78
CA ILE A 512 -24.57 -2.36 -26.10
C ILE A 512 -25.56 -3.51 -25.99
N GLU A 513 -25.24 -4.60 -26.67
CA GLU A 513 -26.05 -5.82 -26.58
C GLU A 513 -26.01 -6.38 -25.15
N PRO A 514 -27.15 -6.86 -24.61
CA PRO A 514 -27.25 -7.36 -23.23
C PRO A 514 -26.17 -8.37 -22.81
N PRO A 515 -25.69 -9.30 -23.67
CA PRO A 515 -24.64 -10.24 -23.29
C PRO A 515 -23.31 -9.59 -22.87
N PHE A 516 -22.97 -8.41 -23.42
CA PHE A 516 -21.70 -7.73 -23.12
C PHE A 516 -21.80 -6.77 -21.91
N THR A 517 -23.00 -6.59 -21.36
CA THR A 517 -23.25 -5.58 -20.31
C THR A 517 -22.44 -5.85 -19.05
N LEU A 518 -22.30 -7.12 -18.68
CA LEU A 518 -21.61 -7.49 -17.46
C LEU A 518 -20.10 -7.41 -17.61
N GLU A 519 -19.56 -7.79 -18.75
CA GLU A 519 -18.13 -7.67 -19.05
C GLU A 519 -17.69 -6.21 -18.90
N LEU A 520 -18.43 -5.28 -19.52
CA LEU A 520 -18.13 -3.85 -19.40
C LEU A 520 -18.37 -3.30 -17.99
N LEU A 521 -19.40 -3.78 -17.29
CA LEU A 521 -19.63 -3.43 -15.89
C LEU A 521 -18.47 -3.88 -14.99
N LEU A 522 -17.97 -5.10 -15.17
CA LEU A 522 -16.84 -5.61 -14.42
C LEU A 522 -15.57 -4.83 -14.72
N ASN A 523 -15.34 -4.48 -15.99
CA ASN A 523 -14.23 -3.60 -16.36
C ASN A 523 -14.36 -2.24 -15.69
N ALA A 524 -15.55 -1.64 -15.70
CA ALA A 524 -15.80 -0.37 -15.03
C ALA A 524 -15.56 -0.45 -13.52
N ILE A 525 -15.99 -1.54 -12.84
CA ILE A 525 -15.82 -1.64 -11.38
C ILE A 525 -14.41 -2.09 -10.96
N MET A 526 -13.71 -2.87 -11.78
CA MET A 526 -12.40 -3.41 -11.45
C MET A 526 -11.24 -2.49 -11.83
N LEU A 527 -11.45 -1.59 -12.81
CA LEU A 527 -10.38 -0.70 -13.32
C LEU A 527 -10.49 0.74 -12.81
N VAL A 528 -11.64 1.17 -12.26
CA VAL A 528 -11.79 2.52 -11.72
C VAL A 528 -10.91 2.69 -10.48
N PRO A 529 -9.94 3.64 -10.52
CA PRO A 529 -9.05 3.85 -9.39
C PRO A 529 -9.82 4.35 -8.16
N GLY A 530 -9.75 3.58 -7.08
CA GLY A 530 -10.24 3.97 -5.76
C GLY A 530 -11.49 3.25 -5.29
N ILE A 531 -12.09 2.37 -6.10
CA ILE A 531 -13.14 1.47 -5.62
C ILE A 531 -12.56 0.49 -4.59
N ARG A 532 -13.25 0.29 -3.47
CA ARG A 532 -12.81 -0.64 -2.42
C ARG A 532 -13.04 -2.09 -2.85
N PRO A 533 -12.14 -3.03 -2.52
CA PRO A 533 -12.36 -4.45 -2.76
C PRO A 533 -13.63 -5.02 -2.18
N SER A 534 -14.05 -4.54 -1.00
CA SER A 534 -15.33 -4.93 -0.40
C SER A 534 -16.53 -4.57 -1.28
N THR A 535 -16.48 -3.47 -2.01
CA THR A 535 -17.52 -3.06 -2.97
C THR A 535 -17.50 -3.94 -4.21
N VAL A 536 -16.33 -4.24 -4.78
CA VAL A 536 -16.21 -5.16 -5.92
C VAL A 536 -16.74 -6.55 -5.54
N VAL A 537 -16.33 -7.09 -4.39
CA VAL A 537 -16.81 -8.38 -3.87
C VAL A 537 -18.33 -8.34 -3.61
N GLY A 538 -18.85 -7.23 -3.10
CA GLY A 538 -20.29 -7.02 -2.90
C GLY A 538 -21.09 -7.06 -4.20
N VAL A 539 -20.59 -6.41 -5.25
CA VAL A 539 -21.19 -6.45 -6.60
C VAL A 539 -21.15 -7.84 -7.18
N LEU A 540 -19.99 -8.50 -7.15
CA LEU A 540 -19.86 -9.88 -7.62
C LEU A 540 -20.79 -10.83 -6.86
N SER A 541 -20.97 -10.63 -5.55
CA SER A 541 -21.91 -11.42 -4.73
C SER A 541 -23.38 -11.18 -5.11
N LYS A 542 -23.73 -9.98 -5.57
CA LYS A 542 -25.08 -9.69 -6.10
C LYS A 542 -25.30 -10.36 -7.45
N LEU A 543 -24.32 -10.29 -8.34
CA LEU A 543 -24.35 -11.00 -9.62
C LEU A 543 -24.43 -12.52 -9.42
N ASP A 544 -23.75 -13.05 -8.40
CA ASP A 544 -23.82 -14.46 -7.99
C ASP A 544 -25.27 -14.88 -7.64
N LYS A 545 -25.96 -14.07 -6.82
CA LYS A 545 -27.35 -14.31 -6.41
C LYS A 545 -28.34 -14.28 -7.58
N ASN A 546 -28.08 -13.45 -8.58
CA ASN A 546 -28.94 -13.30 -9.76
C ASN A 546 -28.72 -14.41 -10.82
N GLU A 547 -27.90 -15.43 -10.51
CA GLU A 547 -27.58 -16.56 -11.42
C GLU A 547 -27.07 -16.14 -12.80
N VAL A 548 -26.29 -15.05 -12.84
CA VAL A 548 -25.86 -14.45 -14.10
C VAL A 548 -24.51 -15.01 -14.54
N PHE A 549 -24.33 -15.19 -15.85
CA PHE A 549 -23.04 -15.50 -16.47
C PHE A 549 -22.08 -14.33 -16.28
N ILE A 550 -20.92 -14.58 -15.68
CA ILE A 550 -19.87 -13.60 -15.48
C ILE A 550 -18.67 -14.12 -16.25
N ASN A 551 -18.33 -13.50 -17.39
CA ASN A 551 -17.04 -13.74 -18.04
C ASN A 551 -16.34 -12.39 -18.22
N PRO A 552 -15.24 -12.14 -17.50
CA PRO A 552 -14.47 -10.91 -17.63
C PRO A 552 -13.48 -10.91 -18.82
N PHE A 553 -13.35 -12.01 -19.58
CA PHE A 553 -12.33 -12.18 -20.63
C PHE A 553 -12.84 -12.73 -21.97
#